data_AF-A0A960MJY9-F1
#
_entry.id   AF-A0A960MJY9-F1
#
_cell.length_a   1.000
_cell.length_b   1.000
_cell.length_c   1.000
_cell.angle_alpha   90.00
_cell.angle_beta   90.00
_cell.angle_gamma   90.00
#
_symmetry.space_group_name_H-M   'P 1'
#
loop_
_entity.id
_entity.type
_entity.pdbx_description
1 polymer ?
#
loop_
_entity_poly.entity_id
_entity_poly.type
_entity_poly.pdbx_seq_one_letter_code
_entity_poly.pdbx_strand_id
1 'polypeptide(L)'
;MERKEKQKIYSTFKQDLEQFATNVQELIHDAELSTKREFLQKIADDVNRLYESSIQVQKAQDEDAEEIGAIVQNIFVQPLAVKAHGHISIKKAVETFEPEKEGETDLSYIMREYVTHPESTKSFVRELELLSEEFDTILRQIA
;
A
#
# COMPACT_ATOMS: atom_id res chain seq x y z
N MET A 1 -3.63 -15.91 20.32
CA MET A 1 -4.67 -15.27 19.49
C MET A 1 -5.66 -16.33 19.04
N GLU A 2 -6.97 -16.06 19.06
CA GLU A 2 -7.97 -17.06 18.65
C GLU A 2 -8.02 -17.20 17.13
N ARG A 3 -8.40 -18.39 16.62
CA ARG A 3 -8.48 -18.68 15.18
C ARG A 3 -9.35 -17.67 14.40
N LYS A 4 -10.53 -17.34 14.95
CA LYS A 4 -11.45 -16.38 14.33
C LYS A 4 -10.87 -14.97 14.26
N GLU A 5 -10.06 -14.60 15.25
CA GLU A 5 -9.37 -13.32 15.31
C GLU A 5 -8.27 -13.25 14.25
N LYS A 6 -7.45 -14.29 14.11
CA LYS A 6 -6.45 -14.40 13.02
C LYS A 6 -7.10 -14.29 11.65
N GLN A 7 -8.18 -15.05 11.42
CA GLN A 7 -8.90 -15.02 10.15
C GLN A 7 -9.42 -13.62 9.81
N LYS A 8 -9.94 -12.88 10.80
CA LYS A 8 -10.37 -11.50 10.62
C LYS A 8 -9.20 -10.59 10.25
N ILE A 9 -8.09 -10.66 11.00
CA ILE A 9 -6.89 -9.84 10.74
C ILE A 9 -6.36 -10.10 9.33
N TYR A 10 -6.22 -11.36 8.94
CA TYR A 10 -5.69 -11.75 7.62
C TYR A 10 -6.63 -11.35 6.48
N SER A 11 -7.94 -11.51 6.68
CA SER A 11 -8.91 -11.08 5.67
C SER A 11 -8.92 -9.56 5.48
N THR A 12 -8.80 -8.80 6.57
CA THR A 12 -8.70 -7.33 6.51
C THR A 12 -7.42 -6.88 5.81
N PHE A 13 -6.27 -7.43 6.19
CA PHE A 13 -4.99 -7.12 5.54
C PHE A 13 -5.03 -7.42 4.03
N LYS A 14 -5.56 -8.58 3.65
CA LYS A 14 -5.74 -8.94 2.25
C LYS A 14 -6.61 -7.94 1.49
N GLN A 15 -7.75 -7.56 2.06
CA GLN A 15 -8.65 -6.57 1.44
C GLN A 15 -7.99 -5.21 1.28
N ASP A 16 -7.25 -4.74 2.29
CA ASP A 16 -6.52 -3.47 2.22
C ASP A 16 -5.43 -3.52 1.13
N LEU A 17 -4.72 -4.65 1.00
CA LEU A 17 -3.69 -4.88 -0.01
C LEU A 17 -4.26 -4.86 -1.43
N GLU A 18 -5.36 -5.59 -1.67
CA GLU A 18 -6.06 -5.63 -2.95
C GLU A 18 -6.61 -4.26 -3.34
N GLN A 19 -7.14 -3.51 -2.37
CA GLN A 19 -7.67 -2.16 -2.60
C GLN A 19 -6.57 -1.19 -3.00
N PHE A 20 -5.42 -1.23 -2.32
CA PHE A 20 -4.27 -0.40 -2.66
C PHE A 20 -3.73 -0.74 -4.05
N ALA A 21 -3.53 -2.03 -4.35
CA ALA A 21 -3.09 -2.50 -5.67
C ALA A 21 -4.04 -2.04 -6.79
N THR A 22 -5.35 -2.15 -6.56
CA THR A 22 -6.38 -1.68 -7.50
C THR A 22 -6.26 -0.17 -7.76
N ASN A 23 -6.01 0.63 -6.74
CA ASN A 23 -5.90 2.08 -6.90
C ASN A 23 -4.60 2.48 -7.62
N VAL A 24 -3.49 1.80 -7.34
CA VAL A 24 -2.24 2.00 -8.11
C VAL A 24 -2.42 1.57 -9.57
N GLN A 25 -3.18 0.50 -9.82
CA GLN A 25 -3.53 0.07 -11.18
C GLN A 25 -4.44 1.10 -11.89
N GLU A 26 -5.41 1.69 -11.18
CA GLU A 26 -6.25 2.77 -11.71
C GLU A 26 -5.40 3.98 -12.11
N LEU A 27 -4.43 4.36 -11.27
CA LEU A 27 -3.50 5.46 -11.51
C LEU A 27 -2.67 5.29 -12.80
N ILE A 28 -2.23 4.07 -13.13
CA ILE A 28 -1.48 3.85 -14.38
C ILE A 28 -2.37 3.91 -15.63
N HIS A 29 -3.69 3.76 -15.47
CA HIS A 29 -4.65 3.89 -16.55
C HIS A 29 -5.16 5.33 -16.73
N ASP A 30 -5.19 6.12 -15.66
CA ASP A 30 -5.52 7.54 -15.68
C ASP A 30 -4.48 8.37 -14.91
N ALA A 31 -3.52 8.89 -15.67
CA ALA A 31 -2.41 9.71 -15.17
C ALA A 31 -2.87 10.99 -14.43
N GLU A 32 -4.05 11.54 -14.74
CA GLU A 32 -4.53 12.76 -14.11
C GLU A 32 -4.80 12.56 -12.61
N LEU A 33 -5.13 11.32 -12.21
CA LEU A 33 -5.40 10.94 -10.82
C LEU A 33 -4.25 11.28 -9.88
N SER A 34 -3.00 11.31 -10.36
CA SER A 34 -1.80 11.68 -9.60
C SER A 34 -1.86 13.08 -8.96
N THR A 35 -2.80 13.92 -9.38
CA THR A 35 -3.01 15.28 -8.85
C THR A 35 -4.41 15.51 -8.31
N LYS A 36 -5.35 14.56 -8.47
CA LYS A 36 -6.74 14.73 -8.00
C LYS A 36 -6.80 14.53 -6.49
N ARG A 37 -7.29 15.54 -5.77
CA ARG A 37 -7.42 15.54 -4.31
C ARG A 37 -8.11 14.29 -3.77
N GLU A 38 -9.26 13.93 -4.32
CA GLU A 38 -10.06 12.79 -3.87
C GLU A 38 -9.29 11.47 -4.02
N PHE A 39 -8.56 11.32 -5.12
CA PHE A 39 -7.73 10.14 -5.35
C PHE A 39 -6.53 10.09 -4.40
N LEU A 40 -5.84 11.22 -4.19
CA LEU A 40 -4.72 11.29 -3.25
C LEU A 40 -5.16 11.03 -1.81
N GLN A 41 -6.36 11.48 -1.41
CA GLN A 41 -6.96 11.12 -0.13
C GLN A 41 -7.23 9.62 -0.03
N LYS A 42 -7.80 9.01 -1.08
CA LYS A 42 -8.04 7.56 -1.15
C LYS A 42 -6.76 6.77 -0.95
N ILE A 43 -5.67 7.14 -1.65
CA ILE A 43 -4.35 6.54 -1.49
C ILE A 43 -3.79 6.73 -0.08
N ALA A 44 -3.91 7.93 0.49
CA ALA A 44 -3.48 8.20 1.86
C ALA A 44 -4.19 7.31 2.88
N ASP A 45 -5.50 7.14 2.72
CA ASP A 45 -6.32 6.28 3.57
C ASP A 45 -5.92 4.80 3.42
N ASP A 46 -5.70 4.33 2.18
CA ASP A 46 -5.25 2.95 1.92
C ASP A 46 -3.88 2.67 2.54
N VAL A 47 -2.91 3.55 2.35
CA VAL A 47 -1.56 3.39 2.92
C VAL A 47 -1.64 3.32 4.45
N ASN A 48 -2.44 4.18 5.09
CA ASN A 48 -2.58 4.14 6.54
C ASN A 48 -3.26 2.84 7.01
N ARG A 49 -4.37 2.44 6.37
CA ARG A 49 -5.06 1.17 6.69
C ARG A 49 -4.14 -0.03 6.53
N LEU A 50 -3.48 -0.14 5.38
CA LEU A 50 -2.61 -1.26 5.04
C LEU A 50 -1.37 -1.31 5.93
N TYR A 51 -0.80 -0.16 6.30
CA TYR A 51 0.29 -0.08 7.27
C TYR A 51 -0.15 -0.52 8.67
N GLU A 52 -1.35 -0.14 9.11
CA GLU A 52 -1.90 -0.58 10.39
C GLU A 52 -2.22 -2.08 10.40
N SER A 53 -2.82 -2.60 9.33
CA SER A 53 -3.17 -4.01 9.22
C SER A 53 -1.93 -4.89 9.06
N SER A 54 -0.85 -4.41 8.42
CA SER A 54 0.43 -5.12 8.36
C SER A 54 1.04 -5.32 9.75
N ILE A 55 0.95 -4.31 10.63
CA ILE A 55 1.40 -4.42 12.03
C ILE A 55 0.56 -5.45 12.81
N GLN A 56 -0.75 -5.55 12.53
CA GLN A 56 -1.61 -6.53 13.19
C GLN A 56 -1.28 -7.95 12.75
N VAL A 57 -1.04 -8.15 11.45
CA VAL A 57 -0.61 -9.43 10.88
C VAL A 57 0.70 -9.90 11.49
N GLN A 58 1.72 -9.04 11.61
CA GLN A 58 2.99 -9.39 12.24
C GLN A 58 2.84 -9.84 13.70
N LYS A 59 1.80 -9.39 14.40
CA LYS A 59 1.50 -9.79 15.78
C LYS A 59 0.68 -11.09 15.87
N ALA A 60 0.27 -11.66 14.75
CA ALA A 60 -0.64 -12.81 14.70
C ALA A 60 0.05 -14.17 14.92
N GLN A 61 1.37 -14.21 15.16
CA GLN A 61 2.13 -15.43 15.51
C GLN A 61 1.98 -16.53 14.45
N ASP A 62 2.31 -16.18 13.22
CA ASP A 62 2.31 -17.02 12.03
C ASP A 62 3.46 -16.51 11.15
N GLU A 63 4.45 -17.36 10.89
CA GLU A 63 5.74 -16.94 10.31
C GLU A 63 5.58 -16.42 8.88
N ASP A 64 4.79 -17.12 8.05
CA ASP A 64 4.50 -16.74 6.67
C ASP A 64 3.74 -15.41 6.62
N ALA A 65 2.73 -15.25 7.48
CA ALA A 65 1.96 -14.02 7.55
C ALA A 65 2.82 -12.85 8.05
N GLU A 66 3.67 -13.09 9.05
CA GLU A 66 4.60 -12.09 9.60
C GLU A 66 5.58 -11.58 8.54
N GLU A 67 6.16 -12.49 7.74
CA GLU A 67 7.07 -12.13 6.65
C GLU A 67 6.39 -11.22 5.62
N ILE A 68 5.21 -11.61 5.13
CA ILE A 68 4.46 -10.80 4.17
C ILE A 68 4.07 -9.43 4.78
N GLY A 69 3.62 -9.43 6.03
CA GLY A 69 3.30 -8.20 6.75
C GLY A 69 4.51 -7.26 6.88
N ALA A 70 5.72 -7.80 7.05
CA ALA A 70 6.96 -7.04 7.09
C ALA A 70 7.36 -6.51 5.70
N ILE A 71 7.23 -7.31 4.64
CA ILE A 71 7.46 -6.89 3.25
C ILE A 71 6.58 -5.68 2.92
N VAL A 72 5.27 -5.80 3.15
CA VAL A 72 4.32 -4.72 2.85
C VAL A 72 4.58 -3.47 3.69
N GLN A 73 4.92 -3.62 4.98
CA GLN A 73 5.30 -2.48 5.79
C GLN A 73 6.54 -1.75 5.25
N ASN A 74 7.55 -2.52 4.82
CA ASN A 74 8.81 -1.99 4.31
C ASN A 74 8.63 -1.16 3.04
N ILE A 75 7.71 -1.55 2.15
CA ILE A 75 7.36 -0.77 0.95
C ILE A 75 6.99 0.67 1.30
N PHE A 76 6.25 0.89 2.39
CA PHE A 76 5.78 2.23 2.75
C PHE A 76 6.80 3.08 3.50
N VAL A 77 7.77 2.46 4.19
CA VAL A 77 8.78 3.19 4.98
C VAL A 77 10.11 3.34 4.26
N GLN A 78 10.35 2.57 3.20
CA GLN A 78 11.55 2.69 2.39
C GLN A 78 11.59 4.08 1.70
N PRO A 79 12.69 4.83 1.83
CA PRO A 79 12.81 6.12 1.16
C PRO A 79 12.89 5.94 -0.36
N LEU A 80 12.02 6.64 -1.09
CA LEU A 80 12.04 6.74 -2.54
C LEU A 80 12.85 7.97 -2.95
N ALA A 81 13.66 7.85 -4.00
CA ALA A 81 14.35 8.99 -4.58
C ALA A 81 13.37 9.79 -5.45
N VAL A 82 12.82 10.87 -4.90
CA VAL A 82 11.89 11.75 -5.62
C VAL A 82 12.65 12.99 -6.07
N LYS A 83 12.65 13.25 -7.39
CA LYS A 83 13.46 14.33 -8.00
C LYS A 83 13.21 15.72 -7.40
N ALA A 84 12.00 15.99 -6.90
CA ALA A 84 11.61 17.29 -6.35
C ALA A 84 12.03 17.52 -4.89
N HIS A 85 12.13 16.47 -4.07
CA HIS A 85 12.22 16.59 -2.60
C HIS A 85 13.27 15.69 -1.93
N GLY A 86 14.07 14.95 -2.70
CA GLY A 86 15.09 14.05 -2.14
C GLY A 86 14.50 12.69 -1.73
N HIS A 87 15.03 12.10 -0.66
CA HIS A 87 14.58 10.79 -0.17
C HIS A 87 13.36 10.91 0.75
N ILE A 88 12.18 10.48 0.29
CA ILE A 88 10.93 10.45 1.08
C ILE A 88 10.21 9.12 0.91
N SER A 89 9.65 8.59 2.00
CA SER A 89 8.84 7.37 1.96
C SER A 89 7.36 7.67 1.72
N ILE A 90 6.61 6.69 1.23
CA ILE A 90 5.16 6.83 1.00
C ILE A 90 4.45 7.16 2.31
N LYS A 91 4.81 6.47 3.41
CA LYS A 91 4.22 6.71 4.72
C LYS A 91 4.45 8.15 5.18
N LYS A 92 5.65 8.68 4.98
CA LYS A 92 5.96 10.05 5.39
C LYS A 92 5.17 11.07 4.58
N ALA A 93 5.07 10.85 3.26
CA ALA A 93 4.29 11.70 2.37
C ALA A 93 2.80 11.70 2.72
N VAL A 94 2.26 10.57 3.19
CA VAL A 94 0.89 10.44 3.68
C VAL A 94 0.68 11.16 5.02
N GLU A 95 1.63 11.07 5.95
CA GLU A 95 1.55 11.75 7.25
C GLU A 95 1.56 13.28 7.15
N THR A 96 2.20 13.81 6.12
CA THR A 96 2.25 15.25 5.83
C THR A 96 1.26 15.68 4.75
N PHE A 97 0.40 14.77 4.29
CA PHE A 97 -0.59 15.07 3.26
C PHE A 97 -1.71 15.95 3.83
N GLU A 98 -1.85 17.14 3.24
CA GLU A 98 -2.90 18.08 3.56
C GLU A 98 -3.83 18.23 2.35
N PRO A 99 -5.05 17.69 2.38
CA PRO A 99 -5.96 17.65 1.22
C PRO A 99 -6.41 19.03 0.74
N GLU A 100 -6.40 20.02 1.64
CA GLU A 100 -6.81 21.39 1.38
C GLU A 100 -5.74 22.21 0.64
N LYS A 101 -4.48 21.74 0.62
CA LYS A 101 -3.42 22.39 -0.17
C LYS A 101 -3.58 22.02 -1.65
N GLU A 102 -3.91 23.00 -2.49
CA GLU A 102 -3.95 22.84 -3.95
C GLU A 102 -2.53 22.68 -4.51
N GLY A 103 -2.18 21.47 -4.94
CA GLY A 103 -0.98 21.18 -5.74
C GLY A 103 0.29 20.80 -4.98
N GLU A 104 1.13 19.98 -5.65
CA GLU A 104 2.52 19.62 -5.31
C GLU A 104 2.79 19.08 -3.89
N THR A 105 1.95 18.18 -3.39
CA THR A 105 2.30 17.40 -2.20
C THR A 105 3.33 16.32 -2.53
N ASP A 106 4.12 15.90 -1.54
CA ASP A 106 5.02 14.74 -1.63
C ASP A 106 4.29 13.51 -2.19
N LEU A 107 3.06 13.28 -1.74
CA LEU A 107 2.24 12.16 -2.20
C LEU A 107 1.92 12.27 -3.69
N SER A 108 1.55 13.47 -4.17
CA SER A 108 1.33 13.71 -5.61
C SER A 108 2.62 13.50 -6.42
N TYR A 109 3.79 13.87 -5.90
CA TYR A 109 5.07 13.58 -6.55
C TYR A 109 5.35 12.08 -6.66
N ILE A 110 5.16 11.32 -5.58
CA ILE A 110 5.33 9.86 -5.61
C ILE A 110 4.36 9.22 -6.61
N MET A 111 3.09 9.62 -6.61
CA MET A 111 2.10 9.10 -7.56
C MET A 111 2.49 9.43 -9.02
N ARG A 112 3.08 10.59 -9.28
CA ARG A 112 3.60 10.93 -10.62
C ARG A 112 4.79 10.07 -11.04
N GLU A 113 5.65 9.65 -10.12
CA GLU A 113 6.72 8.70 -10.44
C GLU A 113 6.13 7.35 -10.88
N TYR A 114 5.06 6.88 -10.25
CA TYR A 114 4.36 5.65 -10.68
C TYR A 114 3.75 5.77 -12.08
N VAL A 115 3.24 6.95 -12.44
CA VAL A 115 2.75 7.23 -13.80
C VAL A 115 3.90 7.32 -14.81
N THR A 116 5.03 7.91 -14.41
CA THR A 116 6.20 8.15 -15.28
C THR A 116 6.94 6.85 -15.61
N HIS A 117 6.84 5.84 -14.73
CA HIS A 117 7.50 4.54 -14.86
C HIS A 117 6.48 3.38 -14.90
N PRO A 118 5.60 3.32 -15.91
CA PRO A 118 4.43 2.44 -15.90
C PRO A 118 4.80 0.95 -15.90
N GLU A 119 5.88 0.53 -16.54
CA GLU A 119 6.31 -0.87 -16.52
C GLU A 119 6.83 -1.30 -15.15
N SER A 120 7.59 -0.42 -14.48
CA SER A 120 8.01 -0.66 -13.10
C SER A 120 6.81 -0.68 -12.14
N THR A 121 5.84 0.21 -12.35
CA THR A 121 4.61 0.22 -11.55
C THR A 121 3.75 -1.02 -11.78
N LYS A 122 3.64 -1.54 -13.01
CA LYS A 122 2.94 -2.80 -13.29
C LYS A 122 3.61 -3.98 -12.58
N SER A 123 4.94 -4.05 -12.60
CA SER A 123 5.67 -5.08 -11.86
C SER A 123 5.40 -4.97 -10.36
N PHE A 124 5.42 -3.75 -9.82
CA PHE A 124 5.07 -3.49 -8.41
C PHE A 124 3.64 -3.93 -8.07
N VAL A 125 2.65 -3.57 -8.89
CA VAL A 125 1.25 -4.03 -8.70
C VAL A 125 1.19 -5.55 -8.72
N ARG A 126 1.90 -6.21 -9.66
CA ARG A 126 1.91 -7.67 -9.73
C ARG A 126 2.53 -8.30 -8.49
N GLU A 127 3.57 -7.71 -7.91
CA GLU A 127 4.15 -8.17 -6.64
C GLU A 127 3.13 -8.06 -5.49
N LEU A 128 2.38 -6.96 -5.40
CA LEU A 128 1.29 -6.83 -4.40
C LEU A 128 0.19 -7.89 -4.59
N GLU A 129 -0.18 -8.17 -5.84
CA GLU A 129 -1.15 -9.23 -6.15
C GLU A 129 -0.64 -10.62 -5.73
N LEU A 130 0.63 -10.94 -5.97
CA LEU A 130 1.23 -12.20 -5.55
C LEU A 130 1.22 -12.36 -4.02
N LEU A 131 1.56 -11.30 -3.27
CA LEU A 131 1.46 -11.31 -1.80
C LEU A 131 0.02 -11.51 -1.32
N SER A 132 -0.97 -10.97 -2.05
CA SER A 132 -2.39 -11.21 -1.77
C SER A 132 -2.81 -12.66 -2.06
N GLU A 133 -2.32 -13.27 -3.15
CA GLU A 133 -2.53 -14.68 -3.50
C GLU A 133 -1.92 -15.63 -2.45
N GLU A 134 -0.75 -15.27 -1.89
CA GLU A 134 -0.14 -16.00 -0.77
C GLU A 134 -1.03 -15.95 0.49
N PHE A 135 -1.63 -14.79 0.77
CA PHE A 135 -2.59 -14.65 1.88
C PHE A 135 -3.86 -15.50 1.69
N ASP A 136 -4.34 -15.71 0.47
CA ASP A 136 -5.42 -16.66 0.21
C ASP A 136 -5.04 -18.08 0.62
N THR A 137 -3.77 -18.45 0.43
CA THR A 137 -3.25 -19.77 0.84
C THR A 137 -3.21 -19.89 2.36
N ILE A 138 -2.69 -18.88 3.06
CA ILE A 138 -2.66 -18.83 4.53
C ILE A 138 -4.10 -18.89 5.09
N LEU A 139 -5.01 -18.08 4.55
CA LEU A 139 -6.42 -18.06 4.96
C LEU A 139 -7.09 -19.42 4.82
N ARG A 140 -6.79 -20.19 3.76
CA ARG A 140 -7.32 -21.56 3.58
C ARG A 140 -6.77 -22.55 4.61
N GLN A 141 -5.53 -22.38 5.06
CA GLN A 141 -4.94 -23.25 6.08
C GLN A 141 -5.57 -23.02 7.46
N ILE A 142 -6.07 -21.80 7.71
CA ILE A 142 -6.72 -21.44 8.96
C ILE A 142 -8.26 -21.41 8.87
N ALA A 143 -8.90 -21.70 7.73
CA ALA A 143 -10.36 -21.74 7.52
C ALA A 143 -11.00 -23.08 7.91
#